data_AF-A0AA47IZD0-F1
#
_entry.id   AF-A0AA47IZD0-F1
#
_cell.length_a   1.000
_cell.length_b   1.000
_cell.length_c   1.000
_cell.angle_alpha   90.00
_cell.angle_beta   90.00
_cell.angle_gamma   90.00
#
_symmetry.space_group_name_H-M   'P 1'
#
loop_
_entity.id
_entity.type
_entity.pdbx_description
1 polymer ?
#
loop_
_entity_poly.entity_id
_entity_poly.type
_entity_poly.pdbx_seq_one_letter_code
_entity_poly.pdbx_strand_id
1 'polypeptide(L)' 'MFAKNPAGRPGTADEVANLASILMSSDGAFITGSDFLIDGVATETFHYGS' A
#
# COMPACT_ATOMS: atom_id res chain seq x y z
N MET A 1 17.85 -0.66 -4.20
CA MET A 1 16.66 0.01 -3.64
C MET A 1 15.51 -1.00 -3.50
N PHE A 2 14.93 -1.51 -4.59
CA PHE A 2 13.79 -2.45 -4.54
C PHE A 2 14.08 -3.79 -3.86
N ALA A 3 15.29 -4.34 -4.00
CA ALA A 3 15.66 -5.58 -3.30
C ALA A 3 15.69 -5.47 -1.76
N LYS A 4 15.67 -4.24 -1.20
CA LYS A 4 15.59 -3.99 0.24
C LYS A 4 14.17 -3.68 0.72
N ASN A 5 13.25 -3.44 -0.22
CA ASN A 5 11.82 -3.38 0.08
C ASN A 5 11.36 -4.81 0.40
N PRO A 6 10.57 -5.07 1.46
CA PRO A 6 10.11 -6.42 1.78
C PRO A 6 9.31 -7.10 0.66
N ALA A 7 8.60 -6.34 -0.16
CA ALA A 7 7.97 -6.87 -1.37
C ALA A 7 8.98 -7.30 -2.45
N GLY A 8 10.24 -6.88 -2.34
CA GLY A 8 11.36 -7.25 -3.23
C GLY A 8 11.28 -6.63 -4.62
N ARG A 9 10.27 -5.80 -4.89
CA ARG A 9 9.96 -5.22 -6.20
C ARG A 9 9.35 -3.82 -6.07
N PRO A 10 9.33 -3.02 -7.15
CA PRO A 10 8.49 -1.84 -7.20
C PRO A 10 7.00 -2.22 -7.15
N GLY A 11 6.22 -1.34 -6.52
CA GLY A 11 4.77 -1.34 -6.68
C GLY A 11 4.34 -0.83 -8.06
N THR A 12 3.09 -1.09 -8.41
CA THR A 12 2.46 -0.71 -9.67
C THR A 12 1.26 0.21 -9.43
N ALA A 13 0.86 0.97 -10.46
CA ALA A 13 -0.34 1.80 -10.37
C ALA A 13 -1.61 0.95 -10.12
N ASP A 14 -1.65 -0.25 -10.69
CA ASP A 14 -2.79 -1.17 -10.55
C ASP A 14 -2.99 -1.63 -9.10
N GLU A 15 -1.92 -1.78 -8.33
CA GLU A 15 -2.02 -2.14 -6.91
C GLU A 15 -2.68 -1.06 -6.06
N VAL A 16 -2.43 0.21 -6.37
CA VAL A 16 -3.12 1.34 -5.75
C VAL A 16 -4.56 1.45 -6.26
N ALA A 17 -4.77 1.24 -7.57
CA ALA A 17 -6.09 1.28 -8.19
C ALA A 17 -7.03 0.19 -7.67
N ASN A 18 -6.50 -1.00 -7.33
CA ASN A 18 -7.28 -2.07 -6.72
C ASN A 18 -7.88 -1.66 -5.37
N LEU A 19 -7.10 -1.00 -4.50
CA LEU A 19 -7.66 -0.45 -3.26
C LEU A 19 -8.68 0.65 -3.56
N ALA A 20 -8.37 1.57 -4.48
CA ALA A 20 -9.29 2.63 -4.86
C ALA A 20 -10.64 2.06 -5.37
N SER A 21 -10.61 0.96 -6.14
CA SER A 21 -11.83 0.28 -6.60
C SER A 21 -12.68 -0.23 -5.44
N ILE A 22 -12.06 -0.77 -4.38
CA ILE A 22 -12.77 -1.21 -3.17
C ILE A 22 -13.38 0.00 -2.46
N LEU A 23 -12.58 1.05 -2.23
CA LEU A 23 -13.01 2.26 -1.53
C LEU A 23 -14.15 3.00 -2.24
N MET A 24 -14.20 2.95 -3.58
CA MET A 24 -15.26 3.59 -4.38
C MET A 24 -16.50 2.70 -4.58
N SER A 25 -16.47 1.45 -4.12
CA SER A 25 -17.58 0.51 -4.21
C SER A 25 -18.42 0.47 -2.92
N SER A 26 -19.51 -0.31 -2.93
CA SER A 26 -20.29 -0.61 -1.72
C SER A 26 -19.46 -1.29 -0.62
N ASP A 27 -18.38 -1.98 -0.98
CA ASP A 27 -17.55 -2.72 -0.03
C ASP A 27 -16.73 -1.77 0.85
N GLY A 28 -16.49 -0.54 0.38
CA GLY A 28 -15.82 0.52 1.13
C GLY A 28 -16.75 1.38 1.98
N ALA A 29 -18.06 1.10 2.04
CA ALA A 29 -19.07 2.06 2.53
C ALA A 29 -18.87 2.56 3.98
N PHE A 30 -18.18 1.80 4.84
CA PHE A 30 -17.90 2.21 6.23
C PHE A 30 -16.43 2.60 6.46
N ILE A 31 -15.62 2.61 5.41
CA ILE A 31 -14.21 3.01 5.47
C ILE A 31 -14.14 4.51 5.22
N THR A 32 -13.89 5.27 6.28
CA THR A 32 -13.73 6.72 6.23
C THR A 32 -12.71 7.19 7.26
N GLY A 33 -12.09 8.36 7.04
CA GLY A 33 -11.09 8.94 7.92
C GLY A 33 -9.83 8.08 8.14
N SER A 34 -9.56 7.14 7.22
CA SER A 34 -8.46 6.17 7.34
C SER A 34 -7.38 6.46 6.30
N ASP A 35 -6.12 6.31 6.70
CA ASP A 35 -4.97 6.33 5.80
C ASP A 35 -4.51 4.89 5.50
N PHE A 36 -4.27 4.60 4.22
CA PHE A 36 -3.78 3.30 3.77
C PHE A 36 -2.37 3.43 3.19
N LEU A 37 -1.40 2.77 3.82
CA LEU A 37 -0.03 2.69 3.31
C LEU A 37 0.09 1.54 2.30
N ILE A 38 0.52 1.84 1.07
CA ILE A 38 0.66 0.87 -0.03
C ILE A 38 2.05 1.01 -0.65
N ASP A 39 3.08 0.56 0.05
CA ASP A 39 4.48 0.81 -0.33
C ASP A 39 5.36 -0.46 -0.31
N GLY A 40 4.75 -1.64 -0.18
CA GLY A 40 5.48 -2.89 -0.04
C GLY A 40 6.26 -3.02 1.27
N VAL A 41 5.87 -2.28 2.32
CA VAL A 41 6.54 -2.25 3.64
C VAL A 41 7.88 -1.49 3.59
N ALA A 42 8.04 -0.57 2.63
CA ALA A 42 9.22 0.27 2.50
C ALA A 42 9.39 1.23 3.69
N THR A 43 8.30 1.80 4.19
CA THR A 43 8.33 2.79 5.29
C THR A 43 8.73 2.16 6.61
N GLU A 44 8.23 0.95 6.91
CA GLU A 44 8.64 0.16 8.09
C GLU A 44 10.13 -0.19 8.04
N THR A 45 10.62 -0.67 6.89
CA THR A 45 12.05 -0.99 6.71
C THR A 45 12.96 0.23 6.74
N PHE A 46 12.46 1.41 6.40
CA PHE A 46 13.20 2.67 6.53
C PHE A 46 13.35 3.12 7.99
N HIS A 47 12.34 2.87 8.85
CA HIS A 47 12.35 3.32 10.24
C HIS A 47 13.04 2.35 11.21
N TYR A 48 12.90 1.05 11.01
CA TYR A 48 13.45 0.06 11.95
C TYR A 48 14.80 -0.53 11.55
N GLY A 49 15.28 -0.26 10.34
CA GLY A 49 16.50 -0.87 9.82
C GLY A 49 16.27 -2.36 9.55
N SER A 50 16.54 -2.77 8.32
CA SER A 50 16.44 -4.17 7.88
C SER A 50 17.10 -5.17 8.83
#